data_AF-A0A066V0X0-F1
#
_entry.id   AF-A0A066V0X0-F1
#
_cell.length_a   1.000
_cell.length_b   1.000
_cell.length_c   1.000
_cell.angle_alpha   90.00
_cell.angle_beta   90.00
_cell.angle_gamma   90.00
#
_symmetry.space_group_name_H-M   'P 1'
#
loop_
_entity.id
_entity.type
_entity.pdbx_description
1 polymer ?
#
loop_
_entity_poly.entity_id
_entity_poly.type
_entity_poly.pdbx_seq_one_letter_code
_entity_poly.pdbx_strand_id
1 'polypeptide(L)'
;GGYHVAKGQPLVLLFTQLHRDPKVWGDDAEEFRPERMLDGKFEALPPNAWKPFGNGKRACIGRGFAIQEALLALAIILSTTKPVAICTASYEGKPCDNAKDFVDAISAMDAATAPIKPKLCIAGLYNAPFEEYALADLS
;
A
#
# COMPACT_ATOMS: atom_id res chain seq x y z
N GLY A 1 -12.81 20.51 -16.02
CA GLY A 1 -13.64 21.53 -15.33
C GLY A 1 -14.91 21.78 -16.13
N GLY A 2 -15.80 22.66 -15.66
CA GLY A 2 -17.02 23.03 -16.40
C GLY A 2 -18.34 22.53 -15.82
N TYR A 3 -18.34 22.03 -14.59
CA TYR A 3 -19.56 21.57 -13.91
C TYR A 3 -20.00 22.59 -12.85
N HIS A 4 -21.29 22.89 -12.80
CA HIS A 4 -21.87 23.66 -11.70
C HIS A 4 -21.93 22.80 -10.44
N VAL A 5 -21.44 23.34 -9.32
CA VAL A 5 -21.49 22.70 -8.00
C VAL A 5 -22.23 23.64 -7.06
N ALA A 6 -23.36 23.17 -6.51
CA ALA A 6 -24.16 23.97 -5.60
C ALA A 6 -23.51 24.09 -4.22
N LYS A 7 -23.84 25.16 -3.49
CA LYS A 7 -23.41 25.31 -2.09
C LYS A 7 -23.94 24.14 -1.26
N GLY A 8 -23.05 23.50 -0.49
CA GLY A 8 -23.39 22.35 0.36
C GLY A 8 -23.47 21.02 -0.39
N GLN A 9 -23.22 20.99 -1.69
CA GLN A 9 -23.15 19.75 -2.45
C GLN A 9 -21.92 18.93 -2.01
N PRO A 10 -22.10 17.68 -1.56
CA PRO A 10 -20.99 16.80 -1.23
C PRO A 10 -20.15 16.51 -2.48
N LEU A 11 -18.82 16.50 -2.30
CA LEU A 11 -17.87 16.11 -3.32
C LEU A 11 -17.02 14.96 -2.79
N VAL A 12 -16.80 13.95 -3.63
CA VAL A 12 -15.93 12.81 -3.32
C VAL A 12 -14.77 12.82 -4.32
N LEU A 13 -13.56 12.65 -3.80
CA LEU A 13 -12.36 12.49 -4.63
C LEU A 13 -12.02 11.01 -4.71
N LEU A 14 -12.02 10.48 -5.93
CA LEU A 14 -11.66 9.08 -6.18
C LEU A 14 -10.16 8.97 -6.39
N PHE A 15 -9.38 8.96 -5.30
CA PHE A 15 -7.91 8.93 -5.38
C PHE A 15 -7.37 7.70 -6.11
N THR A 16 -8.02 6.54 -5.95
CA THR A 16 -7.67 5.32 -6.68
C THR A 16 -7.73 5.51 -8.20
N GLN A 17 -8.76 6.20 -8.70
CA GLN A 17 -8.90 6.49 -10.13
C GLN A 17 -7.90 7.56 -10.57
N LEU A 18 -7.65 8.58 -9.74
CA LEU A 18 -6.64 9.60 -10.01
C LEU A 18 -5.23 9.00 -10.19
N HIS A 19 -4.86 8.02 -9.37
CA HIS A 19 -3.54 7.36 -9.42
C HIS A 19 -3.42 6.32 -10.54
N ARG A 20 -4.50 6.08 -11.30
CA ARG A 20 -4.56 5.11 -12.39
C ARG A 20 -5.10 5.69 -13.70
N ASP A 21 -5.28 7.01 -13.79
CA ASP A 21 -5.75 7.66 -15.01
C ASP A 21 -4.71 7.47 -16.15
N PRO A 22 -5.03 6.73 -17.23
CA PRO A 22 -4.08 6.48 -18.31
C PRO A 22 -3.65 7.77 -19.04
N LYS A 23 -4.45 8.85 -18.95
CA LYS A 23 -4.06 10.15 -19.52
C LYS A 23 -2.90 10.81 -18.78
N VAL A 24 -2.67 10.41 -17.53
CA VAL A 24 -1.60 10.94 -16.68
C VAL A 24 -0.47 9.92 -16.56
N TRP A 25 -0.81 8.64 -16.38
CA TRP A 25 0.13 7.58 -16.07
C TRP A 25 0.51 6.72 -17.29
N GLY A 26 -0.14 6.89 -18.44
CA GLY A 26 0.10 6.08 -19.64
C GLY A 26 -0.74 4.80 -19.68
N ASP A 27 -0.59 4.02 -20.76
CA ASP A 27 -1.38 2.79 -20.98
C ASP A 27 -1.11 1.70 -19.93
N ASP A 28 0.04 1.78 -19.27
CA ASP A 28 0.51 0.91 -18.19
C ASP A 28 0.19 1.48 -16.79
N ALA A 29 -0.90 2.26 -16.66
CA ALA A 29 -1.31 2.89 -15.41
C ALA A 29 -1.68 1.90 -14.29
N GLU A 30 -2.06 0.67 -14.65
CA GLU A 30 -2.40 -0.40 -13.70
C GLU A 30 -1.16 -1.19 -13.25
N GLU A 31 0.01 -0.97 -13.88
CA GLU A 31 1.23 -1.68 -13.57
C GLU A 31 2.01 -1.03 -12.43
N PHE A 32 2.58 -1.86 -11.54
CA PHE A 32 3.52 -1.40 -10.54
C PHE A 32 4.89 -1.14 -11.17
N ARG A 33 5.19 0.13 -11.46
CA ARG A 33 6.46 0.57 -12.10
C ARG A 33 7.20 1.62 -11.28
N PRO A 34 8.07 1.24 -10.34
CA PRO A 34 8.85 2.17 -9.52
C PRO A 34 9.72 3.13 -10.32
N GLU A 35 10.17 2.75 -11.51
CA GLU A 35 11.05 3.54 -12.38
C GLU A 35 10.40 4.84 -12.87
N ARG A 36 9.07 4.99 -12.73
CA ARG A 36 8.37 6.25 -12.96
C ARG A 36 8.86 7.37 -12.05
N MET A 37 9.36 7.02 -10.88
CA MET A 37 9.89 7.94 -9.87
C MET A 37 11.31 8.41 -10.14
N LEU A 38 11.92 7.94 -11.24
CA LEU A 38 13.31 8.23 -11.60
C LEU A 38 13.39 9.23 -12.76
N ASP A 39 14.60 9.75 -12.98
CA ASP A 39 14.98 10.56 -14.15
C ASP A 39 14.13 11.81 -14.41
N GLY A 40 13.52 12.39 -13.37
CA GLY A 40 12.67 13.58 -13.52
C GLY A 40 11.28 13.29 -14.11
N LYS A 41 10.94 12.03 -14.42
CA LYS A 41 9.67 11.66 -15.05
C LYS A 41 8.48 11.93 -14.13
N PHE A 42 8.67 11.68 -12.84
CA PHE A 42 7.63 11.91 -11.83
C PHE A 42 7.40 13.40 -11.58
N GLU A 43 8.46 14.20 -11.56
CA GLU A 43 8.42 15.65 -11.42
C GLU A 43 7.79 16.32 -12.65
N ALA A 44 7.91 15.69 -13.82
CA ALA A 44 7.28 16.15 -15.05
C ALA A 44 5.77 15.86 -15.13
N LEU A 45 5.21 15.05 -14.20
CA LEU A 45 3.78 14.78 -14.17
C LEU A 45 2.98 16.08 -13.93
N PRO A 46 1.72 16.15 -14.40
CA PRO A 46 0.85 17.25 -14.10
C PRO A 46 0.83 17.54 -12.59
N PRO A 47 0.86 18.84 -12.19
CA PRO A 47 0.69 19.18 -10.80
C PRO A 47 -0.54 18.48 -10.25
N ASN A 48 -0.48 18.01 -9.01
CA ASN A 48 -1.60 17.35 -8.37
C ASN A 48 -1.98 15.94 -8.93
N ALA A 49 -1.18 15.32 -9.81
CA ALA A 49 -1.39 13.95 -10.28
C ALA A 49 -1.22 12.87 -9.20
N TRP A 50 -0.36 13.11 -8.21
CA TRP A 50 -0.06 12.16 -7.13
C TRP A 50 -0.53 12.69 -5.78
N LYS A 51 -1.30 11.87 -5.04
CA LYS A 51 -1.99 12.23 -3.78
C LYS A 51 -2.14 11.06 -2.79
N PRO A 52 -1.08 10.32 -2.46
CA PRO A 52 -1.19 9.21 -1.50
C PRO A 52 -1.58 9.68 -0.09
N PHE A 53 -1.31 10.94 0.24
CA PHE A 53 -1.56 11.54 1.55
C PHE A 53 -2.45 12.79 1.47
N GLY A 54 -3.13 13.01 0.34
CA GLY A 54 -3.83 14.28 0.06
C GLY A 54 -2.88 15.48 -0.08
N ASN A 55 -3.46 16.68 -0.25
CA ASN A 55 -2.72 17.94 -0.46
C ASN A 55 -3.34 19.10 0.34
N GLY A 56 -2.57 20.19 0.51
CA GLY A 56 -3.04 21.44 1.13
C GLY A 56 -3.33 21.32 2.62
N LYS A 57 -4.24 22.18 3.13
CA LYS A 57 -4.57 22.30 4.56
C LYS A 57 -5.16 21.04 5.21
N ARG A 58 -5.56 20.06 4.40
CA ARG A 58 -6.15 18.78 4.83
C ARG A 58 -5.31 17.57 4.43
N ALA A 59 -4.04 17.80 4.07
CA ALA A 59 -3.10 16.71 3.86
C ALA A 59 -2.91 15.92 5.16
N CYS A 60 -2.60 14.62 5.03
CA CYS A 60 -2.34 13.75 6.17
C CYS A 60 -1.21 14.31 7.04
N ILE A 61 -1.51 14.55 8.32
CA ILE A 61 -0.52 14.99 9.31
C ILE A 61 0.61 13.98 9.51
N GLY A 62 0.31 12.69 9.31
CA GLY A 62 1.25 11.58 9.42
C GLY A 62 2.12 11.36 8.17
N ARG A 63 1.99 12.17 7.11
CA ARG A 63 2.74 11.97 5.85
C ARG A 63 4.25 11.82 6.06
N GLY A 64 4.85 12.69 6.88
CA GLY A 64 6.28 12.64 7.15
C GLY A 64 6.69 11.33 7.82
N PHE A 65 5.93 10.92 8.84
CA PHE A 65 6.14 9.67 9.57
C PHE A 65 5.98 8.44 8.68
N ALA A 66 4.88 8.36 7.93
CA ALA A 66 4.59 7.22 7.04
C ALA A 66 5.68 7.01 5.98
N ILE A 67 6.24 8.10 5.41
CA ILE A 67 7.35 8.00 4.47
C ILE A 67 8.63 7.49 5.15
N GLN A 68 8.94 7.95 6.37
CA GLN A 68 10.10 7.45 7.11
C GLN A 68 9.96 5.97 7.45
N GLU A 69 8.79 5.53 7.91
CA GLU A 69 8.52 4.12 8.18
C GLU A 69 8.63 3.27 6.92
N ALA A 70 8.07 3.71 5.79
CA ALA A 70 8.17 2.99 4.52
C ALA A 70 9.62 2.83 4.05
N LEU A 71 10.44 3.88 4.19
CA LEU A 71 11.87 3.82 3.86
C LEU A 71 12.64 2.86 4.77
N LEU A 72 12.40 2.91 6.08
CA LEU A 72 13.03 2.01 7.05
C LEU A 72 12.61 0.56 6.80
N ALA A 73 11.32 0.31 6.58
CA ALA A 73 10.81 -1.02 6.25
C ALA A 73 11.48 -1.54 4.98
N LEU A 74 11.54 -0.75 3.91
CA LEU A 74 12.19 -1.15 2.66
C LEU A 74 13.69 -1.44 2.86
N ALA A 75 14.40 -0.61 3.63
CA ALA A 75 15.82 -0.83 3.94
C ALA A 75 16.05 -2.14 4.72
N ILE A 76 15.18 -2.45 5.68
CA ILE A 76 15.23 -3.71 6.43
C ILE A 76 14.98 -4.89 5.48
N ILE A 77 13.95 -4.80 4.64
CA ILE A 77 13.59 -5.85 3.67
C ILE A 77 14.73 -6.12 2.69
N LEU A 78 15.40 -5.08 2.18
CA LEU A 78 16.47 -5.21 1.21
C LEU A 78 17.81 -5.65 1.83
N SER A 79 18.03 -5.37 3.12
CA SER A 79 19.30 -5.69 3.79
C SER A 79 19.31 -7.07 4.46
N THR A 80 18.15 -7.67 4.72
CA THR A 80 18.07 -8.96 5.41
C THR A 80 18.32 -10.13 4.48
N THR A 81 19.07 -11.13 4.97
CA THR A 81 19.22 -12.44 4.30
C THR A 81 18.18 -13.46 4.80
N LYS A 82 17.37 -13.08 5.80
CA LYS A 82 16.33 -13.91 6.40
C LYS A 82 15.00 -13.71 5.66
N PRO A 83 14.09 -14.70 5.67
CA PRO A 83 12.75 -14.53 5.14
C PRO A 83 12.03 -13.36 5.80
N VAL A 84 11.28 -12.59 5.00
CA VAL A 84 10.44 -11.48 5.46
C VAL A 84 8.98 -11.85 5.29
N ALA A 85 8.16 -11.63 6.32
CA ALA A 85 6.71 -11.62 6.21
C ALA A 85 6.22 -10.16 6.36
N ILE A 86 5.53 -9.64 5.34
CA ILE A 86 4.83 -8.35 5.41
C ILE A 86 3.36 -8.63 5.63
N CYS A 87 2.82 -8.08 6.70
CA CYS A 87 1.45 -8.32 7.09
C CYS A 87 0.71 -6.99 7.22
N THR A 88 -0.23 -6.77 6.32
CA THR A 88 -0.99 -5.52 6.30
C THR A 88 -2.26 -5.71 7.12
N ALA A 89 -2.39 -4.96 8.21
CA ALA A 89 -3.63 -4.85 8.95
C ALA A 89 -4.52 -3.76 8.32
N SER A 90 -5.77 -4.10 8.00
CA SER A 90 -6.79 -3.15 7.57
C SER A 90 -7.63 -2.69 8.76
N TYR A 91 -7.86 -1.39 8.91
CA TYR A 91 -8.79 -0.87 9.93
C TYR A 91 -10.19 -0.75 9.33
N GLU A 92 -11.06 -1.72 9.57
CA GLU A 92 -12.44 -1.75 9.07
C GLU A 92 -13.49 -1.26 10.11
N GLY A 93 -13.06 -0.48 11.12
CA GLY A 93 -13.99 0.18 12.06
C GLY A 93 -14.43 -0.65 13.27
N LYS A 94 -13.79 -1.80 13.53
CA LYS A 94 -13.79 -2.50 14.83
C LYS A 94 -12.40 -2.33 15.48
N PRO A 95 -12.21 -2.60 16.80
CA PRO A 95 -10.87 -2.71 17.37
C PRO A 95 -9.99 -3.61 16.48
N CYS A 96 -8.66 -3.41 16.47
CA CYS A 96 -7.72 -4.09 15.56
C CYS A 96 -7.61 -5.61 15.81
N ASP A 97 -8.71 -6.34 15.68
CA ASP A 97 -8.83 -7.77 15.94
C ASP A 97 -8.03 -8.55 14.90
N ASN A 98 -7.92 -8.06 13.67
CA ASN A 98 -7.09 -8.67 12.64
C ASN A 98 -5.59 -8.68 12.97
N ALA A 99 -5.08 -7.65 13.65
CA ALA A 99 -3.70 -7.64 14.13
C ALA A 99 -3.51 -8.67 15.25
N LYS A 100 -4.52 -8.87 16.10
CA LYS A 100 -4.52 -9.90 17.14
C LYS A 100 -4.56 -11.29 16.53
N ASP A 101 -5.49 -11.55 15.61
CA ASP A 101 -5.65 -12.85 14.93
C ASP A 101 -4.37 -13.23 14.18
N PHE A 102 -3.69 -12.24 13.59
CA PHE A 102 -2.39 -12.43 12.97
C PHE A 102 -1.29 -12.83 13.96
N VAL A 103 -1.19 -12.13 15.08
CA VAL A 103 -0.22 -12.46 16.13
C VAL A 103 -0.49 -13.85 16.69
N ASP A 104 -1.76 -14.19 16.94
CA ASP A 104 -2.16 -15.52 17.38
C ASP A 104 -1.78 -16.59 16.35
N ALA A 105 -2.04 -16.34 15.06
CA ALA A 105 -1.70 -17.26 13.97
C ALA A 105 -0.20 -17.50 13.85
N ILE A 106 0.63 -16.45 13.87
CA ILE A 106 2.10 -16.61 13.84
C ILE A 106 2.60 -17.31 15.11
N SER A 107 2.05 -16.97 16.28
CA SER A 107 2.47 -17.57 17.55
C SER A 107 2.14 -19.06 17.63
N ALA A 108 1.11 -19.49 16.90
CA ALA A 108 0.71 -20.90 16.80
C ALA A 108 1.46 -21.69 15.70
N MET A 109 2.22 -21.03 14.82
CA MET A 109 2.99 -21.72 13.77
C MET A 109 4.24 -22.39 14.35
N ASP A 110 4.46 -23.65 13.97
CA ASP A 110 5.73 -24.32 14.18
C ASP A 110 6.74 -23.87 13.12
N ALA A 111 7.86 -23.28 13.57
CA ALA A 111 8.94 -22.79 12.74
C ALA A 111 9.54 -23.88 11.82
N ALA A 112 9.38 -25.16 12.15
CA ALA A 112 9.85 -26.29 11.34
C ALA A 112 8.91 -26.67 10.19
N THR A 113 7.63 -26.28 10.24
CA THR A 113 6.60 -26.65 9.24
C THR A 113 6.01 -25.46 8.50
N ALA A 114 6.38 -24.24 8.87
CA ALA A 114 5.93 -23.03 8.22
C ALA A 114 6.30 -23.02 6.71
N PRO A 115 5.34 -22.74 5.80
CA PRO A 115 5.54 -22.81 4.35
C PRO A 115 6.39 -21.66 3.78
N ILE A 116 7.16 -20.96 4.61
CA ILE A 116 7.90 -19.76 4.24
C ILE A 116 9.23 -20.15 3.58
N LYS A 117 9.12 -20.65 2.34
CA LYS A 117 10.26 -20.85 1.44
C LYS A 117 10.60 -19.65 0.52
N PRO A 118 9.73 -18.67 0.21
CA PRO A 118 10.19 -17.48 -0.49
C PRO A 118 10.93 -16.53 0.45
N LYS A 119 11.87 -15.75 -0.08
CA LYS A 119 12.59 -14.69 0.66
C LYS A 119 11.65 -13.59 1.18
N LEU A 120 10.44 -13.48 0.61
CA LEU A 120 9.40 -12.53 0.97
C LEU A 120 8.00 -13.16 0.86
N CYS A 121 7.17 -13.03 1.89
CA CYS A 121 5.74 -13.40 1.90
C CYS A 121 4.92 -12.15 2.25
N ILE A 122 3.85 -11.87 1.50
CA ILE A 122 2.92 -10.77 1.79
C ILE A 122 1.55 -11.37 2.08
N ALA A 123 1.07 -11.24 3.32
CA ALA A 123 -0.27 -11.66 3.72
C ALA A 123 -1.13 -10.43 4.06
N GLY A 124 -2.21 -10.24 3.33
CA GLY A 124 -3.14 -9.13 3.58
C GLY A 124 -4.34 -9.60 4.39
N LEU A 125 -4.46 -9.21 5.66
CA LEU A 125 -5.54 -9.65 6.54
C LEU A 125 -6.87 -8.98 6.18
N TYR A 126 -7.49 -9.43 5.09
CA TYR A 126 -8.79 -8.98 4.60
C TYR A 126 -9.81 -10.09 4.75
N ASN A 127 -10.40 -10.29 5.94
CA ASN A 127 -11.52 -11.21 6.22
C ASN A 127 -11.48 -12.63 5.59
N ALA A 128 -10.34 -13.04 5.02
CA ALA A 128 -10.15 -14.28 4.30
C ALA A 128 -9.36 -15.21 5.23
N PRO A 129 -9.76 -16.49 5.32
CA PRO A 129 -9.01 -17.48 6.08
C PRO A 129 -7.56 -17.51 5.59
N PHE A 130 -6.62 -17.67 6.53
CA PHE A 130 -5.18 -17.62 6.28
C PHE A 130 -4.70 -18.57 5.16
N GLU A 131 -5.49 -19.59 4.89
CA GLU A 131 -5.30 -20.62 3.87
C GLU A 131 -5.46 -20.12 2.42
N GLU A 132 -6.06 -18.94 2.19
CA GLU A 132 -6.24 -18.35 0.85
C GLU A 132 -5.13 -17.36 0.43
N TYR A 133 -4.14 -17.08 1.28
CA TYR A 133 -3.09 -16.12 0.94
C TYR A 133 -2.15 -16.69 -0.11
N ALA A 134 -2.33 -16.20 -1.34
CA ALA A 134 -1.47 -16.46 -2.48
C ALA A 134 -0.01 -16.09 -2.14
N LEU A 135 0.82 -17.12 -1.99
CA LEU A 135 2.27 -17.01 -2.05
C LEU A 135 2.64 -16.51 -3.46
N ALA A 136 2.78 -15.20 -3.61
CA ALA A 136 3.42 -14.66 -4.80
C ALA A 136 4.92 -14.98 -4.70
N ASP A 137 5.35 -16.01 -5.42
CA ASP A 137 6.77 -16.32 -5.60
C ASP A 137 7.37 -15.22 -6.49
N LEU A 138 8.09 -14.28 -5.88
CA LEU A 138 8.95 -13.34 -6.61
C LEU A 138 10.28 -14.05 -6.89
N SER A 139 10.26 -14.99 -7.83
CA SER A 139 11.45 -15.64 -8.41
C SER A 139 12.09 -14.78 -9.50
#